data_AF-A0ABC9VA66-F1
#
_entry.id   AF-A0ABC9VA66-F1
#
_cell.length_a   1.000
_cell.length_b   1.000
_cell.length_c   1.000
_cell.angle_alpha   90.00
_cell.angle_beta   90.00
_cell.angle_gamma   90.00
#
_symmetry.space_group_name_H-M   'P 1'
#
loop_
_entity.id
_entity.type
_entity.pdbx_description
1 polymer ?
#
loop_
_entity_poly.entity_id
_entity_poly.type
_entity_poly.pdbx_seq_one_letter_code
_entity_poly.pdbx_strand_id
1 'polypeptide(L)'
;MQIRNVSFDELPAEIKEIAEKEISVADFLSAIIFDYKTSSKDYIVRAITNHSIVEMTINSKRGVSRVDMVSLSAIREAIEKFPQRFSS
;
A
#
# COMPACT_ATOMS: atom_id res chain seq x y z
N MET A 1 6.70 18.10 8.77
CA MET A 1 6.42 16.84 8.10
C MET A 1 7.71 16.25 7.53
N GLN A 2 7.94 14.96 7.68
CA GLN A 2 8.97 14.19 6.98
C GLN A 2 8.31 13.01 6.29
N ILE A 3 8.72 12.74 5.04
CA ILE A 3 8.22 11.61 4.25
C ILE A 3 9.42 10.71 3.98
N ARG A 4 9.28 9.41 4.25
CA ARG A 4 10.34 8.43 4.04
C ARG A 4 9.78 7.22 3.30
N ASN A 5 10.39 6.88 2.18
CA ASN A 5 10.18 5.58 1.54
C ASN A 5 11.04 4.58 2.29
N VAL A 6 10.46 3.46 2.71
CA VAL A 6 11.11 2.41 3.47
C VAL A 6 10.71 1.05 2.89
N SER A 7 11.52 0.04 3.18
CA SER A 7 11.09 -1.34 2.97
C SER A 7 9.98 -1.70 3.96
N PHE A 8 9.21 -2.76 3.64
CA PHE A 8 8.19 -3.26 4.55
C PHE A 8 8.79 -3.72 5.89
N ASP A 9 9.99 -4.31 5.87
CA ASP A 9 10.65 -4.83 7.07
C ASP A 9 10.98 -3.76 8.11
N GLU A 10 11.25 -2.53 7.65
CA GLU A 10 11.55 -1.36 8.47
C GLU A 10 10.30 -0.78 9.17
N LEU A 11 9.10 -1.26 8.85
CA LEU A 11 7.89 -0.83 9.53
C LEU A 11 7.82 -1.35 10.98
N PRO A 12 7.21 -0.59 11.90
CA PRO A 12 6.94 -1.08 13.25
C PRO A 12 6.12 -2.37 13.23
N ALA A 13 6.40 -3.29 14.17
CA ALA A 13 5.76 -4.61 14.23
C ALA A 13 4.23 -4.53 14.20
N GLU A 14 3.63 -3.63 14.99
CA GLU A 14 2.18 -3.41 15.03
C GLU A 14 1.59 -3.05 13.65
N ILE A 15 2.30 -2.26 12.86
CA ILE A 15 1.85 -1.86 11.52
C ILE A 15 1.95 -3.03 10.55
N LYS A 16 2.99 -3.87 10.67
CA LYS A 16 3.16 -5.08 9.87
C LYS A 16 2.04 -6.07 10.16
N GLU A 17 1.74 -6.31 11.44
CA GLU A 17 0.65 -7.20 11.86
C GLU A 17 -0.71 -6.73 11.33
N ILE A 18 -1.00 -5.42 11.37
CA ILE A 18 -2.22 -4.86 10.79
C ILE A 18 -2.28 -5.11 9.28
N ALA A 19 -1.19 -4.81 8.55
CA ALA A 19 -1.15 -4.99 7.10
C ALA A 19 -1.32 -6.46 6.68
N GLU A 20 -0.64 -7.38 7.36
CA GLU A 20 -0.70 -8.82 7.09
C GLU A 20 -2.07 -9.43 7.45
N LYS A 21 -2.73 -8.91 8.48
CA LYS A 21 -4.08 -9.36 8.85
C LYS A 21 -5.14 -8.94 7.85
N GLU A 22 -5.03 -7.71 7.34
CA GLU A 22 -6.06 -7.11 6.49
C GLU A 22 -5.87 -7.44 5.00
N ILE A 23 -4.66 -7.82 4.59
CA ILE A 23 -4.32 -8.12 3.20
C ILE A 23 -3.78 -9.54 3.09
N SER A 24 -4.39 -10.36 2.24
CA SER A 24 -3.80 -11.65 1.83
C SER A 24 -2.68 -11.39 0.82
N VAL A 25 -1.52 -11.01 1.34
CA VAL A 25 -0.37 -10.53 0.56
C VAL A 25 0.31 -11.68 -0.17
N ALA A 26 0.55 -11.50 -1.47
CA ALA A 26 1.47 -12.30 -2.25
C ALA A 26 2.88 -11.68 -2.23
N ASP A 27 2.96 -10.34 -2.34
CA ASP A 27 4.23 -9.60 -2.27
C ASP A 27 4.04 -8.16 -1.77
N PHE A 28 5.04 -7.60 -1.09
CA PHE A 28 5.06 -6.22 -0.64
C PHE A 28 5.89 -5.37 -1.60
N LEU A 29 5.28 -4.30 -2.14
CA LEU A 29 5.93 -3.46 -3.14
C LEU A 29 6.75 -2.34 -2.51
N SER A 30 6.15 -1.62 -1.56
CA SER A 30 6.78 -0.45 -0.93
C SER A 30 6.00 -0.01 0.30
N ALA A 31 6.68 0.67 1.21
CA ALA A 31 6.03 1.39 2.28
C ALA A 31 6.51 2.85 2.38
N ILE A 32 5.61 3.73 2.82
CA ILE A 32 5.90 5.15 3.02
C ILE A 32 5.47 5.54 4.43
N ILE A 33 6.34 6.22 5.15
CA ILE A 33 6.04 6.80 6.46
C ILE A 33 5.87 8.30 6.32
N PHE A 34 4.68 8.80 6.68
CA PHE A 34 4.39 10.21 6.86
C PHE A 34 4.49 10.56 8.34
N ASP A 35 5.55 11.28 8.70
CA ASP A 35 5.73 11.83 10.04
C ASP A 35 5.30 13.29 10.07
N TYR A 36 4.17 13.57 10.70
CA TYR A 36 3.60 14.92 10.74
C TYR A 36 4.34 15.86 11.70
N LYS A 37 5.42 15.43 12.39
CA LYS A 37 6.04 16.15 13.51
C LYS A 37 5.09 16.39 14.70
N THR A 38 3.96 15.68 14.71
CA THR A 38 3.07 15.52 15.86
C THR A 38 3.27 14.10 16.42
N SER A 39 2.48 13.71 17.42
CA SER A 39 2.48 12.31 17.90
C SER A 39 1.76 11.33 16.97
N SER A 40 1.36 11.75 15.76
CA SER A 40 0.69 10.90 14.76
C SER A 40 1.58 10.64 13.56
N LYS A 41 1.55 9.40 13.05
CA LYS A 41 2.19 8.99 11.80
C LYS A 41 1.17 8.25 10.93
N ASP A 42 1.28 8.42 9.62
CA ASP A 42 0.59 7.54 8.67
C ASP A 42 1.60 6.64 7.99
N TYR A 43 1.22 5.38 7.80
CA TYR A 43 1.98 4.37 7.10
C TYR A 43 1.17 3.97 5.87
N ILE A 44 1.70 4.24 4.68
CA ILE A 44 1.10 3.80 3.43
C ILE A 44 1.84 2.53 3.00
N VAL A 45 1.14 1.40 3.00
CA VAL A 45 1.66 0.10 2.59
C VAL A 45 1.08 -0.25 1.23
N ARG A 46 1.94 -0.58 0.27
CA ARG A 46 1.53 -1.09 -1.04
C ARG A 46 1.91 -2.54 -1.19
N ALA A 47 0.95 -3.36 -1.59
CA ALA A 47 1.13 -4.80 -1.73
C ALA A 47 0.40 -5.31 -2.98
N ILE A 48 0.85 -6.45 -3.48
CA ILE A 48 0.16 -7.26 -4.47
C ILE A 48 -0.44 -8.46 -3.76
N THR A 49 -1.71 -8.74 -4.03
CA THR A 49 -2.36 -10.02 -3.71
C THR A 49 -2.43 -10.86 -4.99
N ASN A 50 -2.91 -12.10 -4.88
CA ASN A 50 -3.12 -12.95 -6.05
C ASN A 50 -4.06 -12.35 -7.11
N HIS A 51 -4.87 -11.34 -6.75
CA HIS A 51 -5.92 -10.80 -7.63
C HIS A 51 -5.90 -9.28 -7.77
N SER A 52 -5.15 -8.54 -6.94
CA SER A 52 -5.23 -7.09 -6.88
C SER A 52 -3.92 -6.43 -6.47
N ILE A 53 -3.75 -5.16 -6.83
CA ILE A 53 -2.80 -4.25 -6.19
C ILE A 53 -3.57 -3.48 -5.12
N VAL A 54 -3.00 -3.40 -3.91
CA VAL A 54 -3.61 -2.76 -2.74
C VAL A 54 -2.70 -1.65 -2.24
N GLU A 55 -3.29 -0.50 -1.93
CA GLU A 55 -2.67 0.56 -1.14
C GLU A 55 -3.48 0.74 0.15
N MET A 56 -2.82 0.61 1.30
CA MET A 56 -3.43 0.73 2.62
C MET A 56 -2.78 1.83 3.41
N THR A 57 -3.58 2.70 4.01
CA THR A 57 -3.11 3.73 4.94
C THR A 57 -3.48 3.33 6.36
N ILE A 58 -2.48 3.24 7.23
CA ILE A 58 -2.60 2.94 8.65
C ILE A 58 -2.16 4.17 9.42
N ASN A 59 -3.04 4.73 10.24
CA ASN A 59 -2.72 5.81 11.16
C ASN A 59 -2.30 5.25 12.51
N SER A 60 -1.18 5.73 13.05
CA SER A 60 -0.59 5.22 14.30
C SER A 60 -1.47 5.35 15.55
N LYS A 61 -2.58 6.09 15.49
CA LYS A 61 -3.52 6.26 16.61
C LYS A 61 -4.92 5.73 16.34
N ARG A 62 -5.27 5.52 15.06
CA ARG A 62 -6.63 5.20 14.63
C ARG A 62 -6.74 3.87 13.90
N GLY A 63 -5.61 3.19 13.65
CA GLY A 63 -5.57 1.97 12.86
C GLY A 63 -5.75 2.25 11.37
N VAL A 64 -6.35 1.30 10.64
CA VAL A 64 -6.59 1.42 9.19
C VAL A 64 -7.53 2.60 8.92
N SER A 65 -7.05 3.58 8.17
CA SER A 65 -7.83 4.77 7.79
C SER A 65 -8.34 4.71 6.36
N ARG A 66 -7.66 3.97 5.48
CA ARG A 66 -8.04 3.81 4.08
C ARG A 66 -7.48 2.53 3.48
N VAL A 67 -8.24 1.90 2.59
CA VAL A 67 -7.80 0.81 1.73
C VAL A 67 -8.30 1.07 0.32
N ASP A 68 -7.38 1.26 -0.62
CA ASP A 68 -7.65 1.34 -2.05
C ASP A 68 -7.18 0.05 -2.72
N MET A 69 -7.96 -0.47 -3.66
CA MET A 69 -7.67 -1.72 -4.34
C MET A 69 -8.01 -1.61 -5.83
N VAL A 70 -7.14 -2.15 -6.67
CA VAL A 70 -7.37 -2.28 -8.11
C VAL A 70 -7.14 -3.74 -8.50
N SER A 71 -8.13 -4.39 -9.12
CA SER A 71 -7.98 -5.77 -9.55
C SER A 71 -7.02 -5.90 -10.73
N LEU A 72 -6.25 -6.99 -10.76
CA LEU A 72 -5.35 -7.32 -11.87
C LEU A 72 -6.13 -7.56 -13.17
N SER A 73 -7.37 -8.06 -13.09
CA SER A 73 -8.25 -8.17 -14.25
C SER A 73 -8.59 -6.80 -14.84
N ALA A 74 -8.93 -5.81 -14.01
CA ALA A 74 -9.22 -4.46 -14.48
C ALA A 74 -7.97 -3.79 -15.07
N ILE A 75 -6.79 -4.05 -14.50
CA ILE A 75 -5.51 -3.60 -15.07
C ILE A 75 -5.30 -4.23 -16.46
N ARG A 76 -5.51 -5.55 -16.59
CA ARG A 76 -5.38 -6.25 -17.87
C ARG A 76 -6.34 -5.68 -18.92
N GLU A 77 -7.61 -5.52 -18.56
CA GLU A 77 -8.62 -4.92 -19.43
C GLU A 77 -8.25 -3.49 -19.85
N ALA A 78 -7.71 -2.68 -18.95
CA ALA A 78 -7.27 -1.33 -19.26
C ALA A 78 -6.08 -1.31 -20.23
N ILE A 79 -5.12 -2.22 -20.08
CA ILE A 79 -3.99 -2.38 -21.01
C ILE A 79 -4.48 -2.83 -22.38
N GLU A 80 -5.37 -3.83 -22.45
CA GLU A 80 -5.96 -4.33 -23.70
C GLU A 80 -6.76 -3.23 -24.43
N LYS A 81 -7.51 -2.41 -23.68
CA LYS A 81 -8.37 -1.35 -24.24
C LYS A 81 -7.59 -0.11 -24.67
N PHE A 82 -6.48 0.21 -24.01
CA PHE A 82 -5.68 1.42 -24.26
C PHE A 82 -4.18 1.13 -24.38
N PRO A 83 -3.74 0.21 -25.27
CA PRO A 83 -2.35 -0.26 -25.32
C PRO A 83 -1.34 0.87 -25.52
N GLN A 84 -1.69 1.90 -26.31
CA GLN A 84 -0.86 3.08 -26.58
C GLN A 84 -0.46 3.90 -25.35
N ARG A 85 -1.15 3.72 -24.20
CA ARG A 85 -0.79 4.39 -22.94
C ARG A 85 0.29 3.64 -22.15
N PHE A 86 0.59 2.41 -22.54
CA PHE A 86 1.46 1.50 -21.80
C PHE A 86 2.63 0.99 -22.65
N SER A 87 2.56 1.11 -23.98
CA SER A 87 3.67 0.88 -24.89
C SER A 87 4.68 2.02 -24.80
N SER A 88 5.89 1.73 -24.31
CA SER A 88 7.07 2.63 -24.35
C SER A 88 7.88 2.37 -25.62
#